data_AF-A0A2V8DH70-F1
#
_entry.id   AF-A0A2V8DH70-F1
#
_cell.length_a   1.000
_cell.length_b   1.000
_cell.length_c   1.000
_cell.angle_alpha   90.00
_cell.angle_beta   90.00
_cell.angle_gamma   90.00
#
_symmetry.space_group_name_H-M   'P 1'
#
loop_
_entity.id
_entity.type
_entity.pdbx_description
1 polymer ?
#
loop_
_entity_poly.entity_id
_entity_poly.type
_entity_poly.pdbx_seq_one_letter_code
_entity_poly.pdbx_strand_id
1 'polypeptide(L)'
;MSMKKMTSAVIAATSLALTFISGSLFFVGHTQTLPAPTVDNVRFPSGYQATYTLFYTFDNYQNRQIRKVYGNPVAATVKPGEVFNFPYGSIILFESYSVQEDAAAEPLLDANGRFVPNALTTIFVMRKERGFGADYKELRNGEWEYVAYRPDGSYATQPSGTGSCALCHLTGGSLTLSSESRNVGAQWDYVFRPDLYFSRGSGAVPDGVLQHYVFVPSTIHARPGQTVTVYNSDQLLHRIVADNGSFDTGVMSPGSSFTVKAGPTGAVISYHCVLHSRVKGQVVADLPPVTGRLP
;
A
#
# COMPACT_ATOMS: atom_id res chain seq x y z
N MET A 1 20.80 33.05 -93.98
CA MET A 1 22.00 32.23 -93.68
C MET A 1 22.06 32.01 -92.18
N SER A 2 22.32 30.78 -91.78
CA SER A 2 22.44 30.27 -90.41
C SER A 2 23.31 31.16 -89.50
N MET A 3 22.92 31.33 -88.22
CA MET A 3 23.92 31.40 -87.14
C MET A 3 23.37 30.91 -85.80
N LYS A 4 24.26 30.17 -85.13
CA LYS A 4 24.06 29.18 -84.07
C LYS A 4 23.97 29.79 -82.67
N LYS A 5 23.34 28.98 -81.81
CA LYS A 5 23.30 28.99 -80.34
C LYS A 5 24.67 29.16 -79.68
N MET A 6 24.71 29.86 -78.55
CA MET A 6 25.64 29.60 -77.45
C MET A 6 24.84 29.49 -76.15
N THR A 7 24.97 28.34 -75.50
CA THR A 7 24.41 27.97 -74.20
C THR A 7 25.28 28.50 -73.07
N SER A 8 24.66 29.05 -72.02
CA SER A 8 25.25 29.15 -70.68
C SER A 8 24.26 28.52 -69.69
N ALA A 9 24.73 27.51 -68.98
CA ALA A 9 23.97 26.81 -67.95
C ALA A 9 24.02 27.61 -66.65
N VAL A 10 22.85 27.97 -66.11
CA VAL A 10 22.69 28.43 -64.73
C VAL A 10 21.75 27.45 -64.05
N ILE A 11 22.29 26.76 -63.05
CA ILE A 11 21.56 25.80 -62.22
C ILE A 11 20.64 26.59 -61.28
N ALA A 12 19.33 26.39 -61.41
CA ALA A 12 18.34 26.95 -60.49
C ALA A 12 18.31 26.13 -59.19
N ALA A 13 18.68 26.76 -58.07
CA ALA A 13 18.44 26.22 -56.74
C ALA A 13 17.03 26.60 -56.29
N THR A 14 16.10 25.65 -56.31
CA THR A 14 14.76 25.80 -55.72
C THR A 14 14.84 25.66 -54.19
N SER A 15 14.63 26.75 -53.47
CA SER A 15 14.47 26.76 -52.01
C SER A 15 13.09 26.22 -51.63
N LEU A 16 13.04 25.02 -51.05
CA LEU A 16 11.81 24.46 -50.46
C LEU A 16 11.76 24.86 -48.98
N ALA A 17 10.93 25.85 -48.64
CA ALA A 17 10.65 26.22 -47.26
C ALA A 17 9.73 25.16 -46.63
N LEU A 18 10.29 24.32 -45.76
CA LEU A 18 9.54 23.31 -45.00
C LEU A 18 9.07 23.94 -43.69
N THR A 19 7.80 24.35 -43.62
CA THR A 19 7.15 24.74 -42.36
C THR A 19 6.92 23.49 -41.50
N PHE A 20 7.72 23.33 -40.45
CA PHE A 20 7.48 22.34 -39.39
C PHE A 20 6.31 22.80 -38.53
N ILE A 21 5.13 22.23 -38.74
CA ILE A 21 4.04 22.30 -37.75
C ILE A 21 4.41 21.32 -36.65
N SER A 22 4.91 21.83 -35.53
CA SER A 22 5.12 21.06 -34.31
C SER A 22 3.76 20.69 -33.74
N GLY A 23 3.24 19.53 -34.12
CA GLY A 23 2.05 18.94 -33.50
C GLY A 23 2.40 18.48 -32.09
N SER A 24 2.08 19.31 -31.09
CA SER A 24 2.11 18.89 -29.68
C SER A 24 1.05 17.80 -29.49
N LEU A 25 1.50 16.54 -29.47
CA LEU A 25 0.69 15.41 -29.04
C LEU A 25 0.41 15.59 -27.54
N PHE A 26 -0.76 16.14 -27.23
CA PHE A 26 -1.34 16.03 -25.90
C PHE A 26 -1.65 14.55 -25.66
N PHE A 27 -0.79 13.86 -24.91
CA PHE A 27 -1.16 12.60 -24.30
C PHE A 27 -2.22 12.90 -23.24
N VAL A 28 -3.49 12.81 -23.63
CA VAL A 28 -4.59 12.66 -22.68
C VAL A 28 -4.45 11.27 -22.10
N GLY A 29 -3.73 11.17 -20.97
CA GLY A 29 -3.71 9.97 -20.16
C GLY A 29 -5.14 9.66 -19.74
N HIS A 30 -5.77 8.70 -20.40
CA HIS A 30 -7.06 8.19 -19.98
C HIS A 30 -6.81 7.41 -18.68
N THR A 31 -6.94 8.08 -17.53
CA THR A 31 -7.11 7.37 -16.28
C THR A 31 -8.38 6.55 -16.44
N GLN A 32 -8.26 5.24 -16.53
CA GLN A 32 -9.41 4.35 -16.60
C GLN A 32 -10.27 4.63 -15.35
N THR A 33 -11.45 5.23 -15.54
CA THR A 33 -12.37 5.48 -14.44
C THR A 33 -12.93 4.14 -14.00
N LEU A 34 -12.47 3.64 -12.85
CA LEU A 34 -12.95 2.40 -12.26
C LEU A 34 -14.44 2.55 -11.89
N PRO A 35 -15.26 1.49 -12.04
CA PRO A 35 -16.67 1.54 -11.65
C PRO A 35 -16.80 1.86 -10.15
N ALA A 36 -17.69 2.78 -9.81
CA ALA A 36 -17.94 3.23 -8.44
C ALA A 36 -19.33 3.88 -8.31
N PRO A 37 -19.93 3.91 -7.11
CA PRO A 37 -21.15 4.67 -6.83
C PRO A 37 -21.00 6.15 -7.14
N THR A 38 -22.09 6.81 -7.54
CA THR A 38 -22.12 8.28 -7.69
C THR A 38 -22.73 8.99 -6.49
N VAL A 39 -23.40 8.24 -5.61
CA VAL A 39 -24.06 8.72 -4.40
C VAL A 39 -23.30 8.23 -3.18
N ASP A 40 -23.19 9.09 -2.17
CA ASP A 40 -22.60 8.73 -0.88
C ASP A 40 -23.65 8.07 0.02
N ASN A 41 -23.66 6.73 0.04
CA ASN A 41 -24.46 5.95 0.98
C ASN A 41 -23.71 5.63 2.28
N VAL A 42 -22.39 5.88 2.32
CA VAL A 42 -21.53 5.58 3.48
C VAL A 42 -21.77 6.59 4.59
N ARG A 43 -21.83 7.88 4.23
CA ARG A 43 -21.97 9.06 5.09
C ARG A 43 -20.78 9.29 6.03
N PHE A 44 -20.58 10.55 6.42
CA PHE A 44 -19.56 10.91 7.41
C PHE A 44 -19.95 10.38 8.80
N PRO A 45 -19.04 9.70 9.53
CA PRO A 45 -19.38 8.98 10.76
C PRO A 45 -19.38 9.91 11.99
N SER A 46 -20.18 10.97 12.01
CA SER A 46 -20.20 11.95 13.11
C SER A 46 -20.27 11.31 14.51
N GLY A 47 -19.37 11.72 15.43
CA GLY A 47 -19.33 11.23 16.80
C GLY A 47 -18.66 9.87 17.00
N TYR A 48 -17.98 9.32 15.97
CA TYR A 48 -17.28 8.04 16.08
C TYR A 48 -16.25 8.01 17.20
N GLN A 49 -15.55 9.12 17.48
CA GLN A 49 -14.50 9.15 18.51
C GLN A 49 -15.02 8.79 19.91
N ALA A 50 -16.31 9.05 20.17
CA ALA A 50 -16.95 8.74 21.45
C ALA A 50 -17.62 7.36 21.49
N THR A 51 -17.90 6.75 20.34
CA THR A 51 -18.80 5.60 20.24
C THR A 51 -18.17 4.37 19.59
N TYR A 52 -17.07 4.53 18.86
CA TYR A 52 -16.43 3.45 18.14
C TYR A 52 -15.27 2.89 18.95
N THR A 53 -15.03 1.59 18.78
CA THR A 53 -13.91 0.90 19.41
C THR A 53 -12.68 1.09 18.54
N LEU A 54 -11.59 1.59 19.12
CA LEU A 54 -10.27 1.54 18.47
C LEU A 54 -9.86 0.08 18.33
N PHE A 55 -9.71 -0.39 17.10
CA PHE A 55 -9.24 -1.74 16.81
C PHE A 55 -7.72 -1.82 16.90
N TYR A 56 -7.00 -0.92 16.23
CA TYR A 56 -5.54 -0.85 16.32
C TYR A 56 -5.00 0.51 15.86
N THR A 57 -3.79 0.81 16.33
CA THR A 57 -2.95 1.91 15.84
C THR A 57 -1.73 1.33 15.14
N PHE A 58 -1.49 1.83 13.93
CA PHE A 58 -0.47 1.37 13.03
C PHE A 58 0.40 2.53 12.52
N ASP A 59 1.71 2.45 12.75
CA ASP A 59 2.66 3.49 12.37
C ASP A 59 3.33 3.07 11.05
N ASN A 60 2.94 3.73 9.96
CA ASN A 60 3.45 3.42 8.63
C ASN A 60 4.72 4.23 8.34
N TYR A 61 5.88 3.58 8.49
CA TYR A 61 7.17 4.24 8.26
C TYR A 61 7.39 4.63 6.79
N GLN A 62 6.89 3.87 5.82
CA GLN A 62 7.12 4.13 4.39
C GLN A 62 6.51 5.45 3.93
N ASN A 63 5.29 5.73 4.39
CA ASN A 63 4.56 6.92 3.99
C ASN A 63 4.47 7.96 5.11
N ARG A 64 5.17 7.74 6.24
CA ARG A 64 5.24 8.62 7.40
C ARG A 64 3.85 9.04 7.90
N GLN A 65 2.99 8.07 8.13
CA GLN A 65 1.62 8.29 8.62
C GLN A 65 1.30 7.39 9.80
N ILE A 66 0.47 7.90 10.71
CA ILE A 66 -0.18 7.08 11.73
C ILE A 66 -1.56 6.73 11.23
N ARG A 67 -1.92 5.45 11.35
CA ARG A 67 -3.22 4.92 11.00
C ARG A 67 -3.93 4.43 12.24
N LYS A 68 -5.10 4.98 12.53
CA LYS A 68 -5.96 4.45 13.59
C LYS A 68 -7.21 3.88 12.96
N VAL A 69 -7.47 2.60 13.21
CA VAL A 69 -8.64 1.92 12.67
C VAL A 69 -9.65 1.68 13.77
N TYR A 70 -10.90 2.04 13.50
CA TYR A 70 -12.00 1.94 14.43
C TYR A 70 -13.14 1.15 13.80
N GLY A 71 -13.91 0.44 14.63
CA GLY A 71 -15.18 -0.13 14.25
C GLY A 71 -16.31 0.40 15.11
N ASN A 72 -17.49 0.61 14.52
CA ASN A 72 -18.70 0.89 15.28
C ASN A 72 -19.06 -0.29 16.19
N PRO A 73 -20.00 -0.12 17.15
CA PRO A 73 -20.38 -1.21 18.06
C PRO A 73 -20.79 -2.51 17.36
N VAL A 74 -21.37 -2.43 16.15
CA VAL A 74 -21.72 -3.60 15.32
C VAL A 74 -20.48 -4.30 14.78
N ALA A 75 -19.55 -3.56 14.15
CA ALA A 75 -18.30 -4.12 13.65
C ALA A 75 -17.46 -4.73 14.78
N ALA A 76 -17.50 -4.13 15.98
CA ALA A 76 -16.77 -4.59 17.15
C ALA A 76 -17.25 -5.93 17.73
N THR A 77 -18.41 -6.45 17.29
CA THR A 77 -18.89 -7.78 17.73
C THR A 77 -18.19 -8.95 17.04
N VAL A 78 -17.50 -8.70 15.92
CA VAL A 78 -16.84 -9.74 15.12
C VAL A 78 -15.76 -10.45 15.93
N LYS A 79 -15.75 -11.78 15.85
CA LYS A 79 -14.76 -12.65 16.53
C LYS A 79 -13.68 -13.14 15.54
N PRO A 80 -12.55 -13.69 16.03
CA PRO A 80 -11.47 -14.21 15.15
C PRO A 80 -11.91 -15.25 14.10
N GLY A 81 -13.00 -15.98 14.33
CA GLY A 81 -13.55 -16.94 13.35
C GLY A 81 -14.49 -16.32 12.31
N GLU A 82 -14.80 -15.04 12.42
CA GLU A 82 -15.85 -14.33 11.65
C GLU A 82 -15.27 -13.13 10.89
N VAL A 83 -13.95 -13.05 10.77
CA VAL A 83 -13.22 -11.87 10.26
C VAL A 83 -13.51 -11.51 8.80
N PHE A 84 -14.12 -12.45 8.07
CA PHE A 84 -14.62 -12.26 6.71
C PHE A 84 -16.16 -12.33 6.64
N ASN A 85 -16.85 -12.01 7.74
CA ASN A 85 -18.30 -11.99 7.80
C ASN A 85 -18.80 -10.93 8.79
N PHE A 86 -18.49 -9.66 8.51
CA PHE A 86 -19.01 -8.53 9.25
C PHE A 86 -20.54 -8.47 9.18
N PRO A 87 -21.23 -8.22 10.30
CA PRO A 87 -22.68 -8.01 10.29
C PRO A 87 -23.06 -6.79 9.45
N TYR A 88 -24.23 -6.81 8.82
CA TYR A 88 -24.80 -5.61 8.20
C TYR A 88 -24.99 -4.50 9.25
N GLY A 89 -24.76 -3.25 8.83
CA GLY A 89 -24.64 -2.11 9.73
C GLY A 89 -23.23 -1.90 10.27
N SER A 90 -22.26 -2.75 9.91
CA SER A 90 -20.85 -2.52 10.25
C SER A 90 -20.31 -1.28 9.55
N ILE A 91 -19.65 -0.43 10.33
CA ILE A 91 -18.88 0.71 9.83
C ILE A 91 -17.47 0.55 10.38
N ILE A 92 -16.50 0.55 9.47
CA ILE A 92 -15.08 0.59 9.79
C ILE A 92 -14.50 1.86 9.23
N LEU A 93 -13.80 2.60 10.07
CA LEU A 93 -13.11 3.81 9.66
C LEU A 93 -11.62 3.71 9.94
N PHE A 94 -10.87 4.43 9.13
CA PHE A 94 -9.44 4.58 9.23
C PHE A 94 -9.11 6.08 9.22
N GLU A 95 -8.61 6.58 10.35
CA GLU A 95 -8.01 7.90 10.46
C GLU A 95 -6.55 7.86 10.01
N SER A 96 -6.17 8.75 9.10
CA SER A 96 -4.78 8.96 8.68
C SER A 96 -4.23 10.27 9.23
N TYR A 97 -3.18 10.20 10.02
CA TYR A 97 -2.49 11.37 10.57
C TYR A 97 -1.13 11.58 9.89
N SER A 98 -0.74 12.84 9.69
CA SER A 98 0.67 13.19 9.52
C SER A 98 1.43 13.03 10.83
N VAL A 99 2.74 12.87 10.72
CA VAL A 99 3.65 12.75 11.88
C VAL A 99 4.34 14.08 12.17
N GLN A 100 4.71 14.30 13.42
CA GLN A 100 5.64 15.37 13.77
C GLN A 100 7.04 14.97 13.34
N GLU A 101 7.81 15.93 12.86
CA GLU A 101 9.19 15.73 12.41
C GLU A 101 10.14 16.66 13.17
N ASP A 102 11.39 16.24 13.34
CA ASP A 102 12.45 17.07 13.91
C ASP A 102 13.04 18.05 12.88
N ALA A 103 14.08 18.79 13.29
CA ALA A 103 14.76 19.75 12.41
C ALA A 103 15.47 19.10 11.21
N ALA A 104 15.73 17.79 11.23
CA ALA A 104 16.29 17.02 10.14
C ALA A 104 15.22 16.36 9.26
N ALA A 105 13.93 16.68 9.50
CA ALA A 105 12.79 16.04 8.86
C ALA A 105 12.70 14.54 9.14
N GLU A 106 13.12 14.07 10.33
CA GLU A 106 12.90 12.70 10.77
C GLU A 106 11.68 12.61 11.69
N PRO A 107 10.83 11.57 11.57
CA PRO A 107 9.66 11.40 12.43
C PRO A 107 10.04 11.32 13.91
N LEU A 108 9.38 12.13 14.74
CA LEU A 108 9.52 12.07 16.19
C LEU A 108 8.86 10.80 16.74
N LEU A 109 9.54 10.17 17.70
CA LEU A 109 9.05 9.01 18.43
C LEU A 109 8.74 9.36 19.88
N ASP A 110 7.65 8.79 20.42
CA ASP A 110 7.33 8.85 21.85
C ASP A 110 8.14 7.83 22.67
N ALA A 111 7.93 7.84 24.00
CA ALA A 111 8.63 6.95 24.93
C ALA A 111 8.41 5.44 24.65
N ASN A 112 7.39 5.08 23.86
CA ASN A 112 7.07 3.71 23.48
C ASN A 112 7.53 3.37 22.05
N GLY A 113 8.30 4.26 21.40
CA GLY A 113 8.76 4.07 20.03
C GLY A 113 7.65 4.26 18.98
N ARG A 114 6.61 5.03 19.29
CA ARG A 114 5.51 5.35 18.37
C ARG A 114 5.71 6.70 17.70
N PHE A 115 5.27 6.84 16.46
CA PHE A 115 5.21 8.17 15.85
C PHE A 115 4.32 9.13 16.65
N VAL A 116 4.80 10.36 16.80
CA VAL A 116 4.01 11.42 17.41
C VAL A 116 3.09 12.04 16.34
N PRO A 117 1.76 12.08 16.54
CA PRO A 117 0.84 12.65 15.55
C PRO A 117 0.96 14.18 15.47
N ASN A 118 0.88 14.70 14.25
CA ASN A 118 0.82 16.14 13.97
C ASN A 118 -0.63 16.59 13.67
N ALA A 119 -1.20 16.12 12.55
CA ALA A 119 -2.56 16.51 12.15
C ALA A 119 -3.35 15.33 11.56
N LEU A 120 -4.65 15.25 11.89
CA LEU A 120 -5.56 14.35 11.17
C LEU A 120 -5.79 14.89 9.76
N THR A 121 -5.50 14.07 8.75
CA THR A 121 -5.53 14.49 7.34
C THR A 121 -6.74 13.97 6.59
N THR A 122 -7.07 12.70 6.81
CA THR A 122 -8.12 11.99 6.06
C THR A 122 -8.79 10.95 6.94
N ILE A 123 -10.10 10.79 6.75
CA ILE A 123 -10.93 9.76 7.37
C ILE A 123 -11.48 8.89 6.23
N PHE A 124 -10.96 7.69 6.10
CA PHE A 124 -11.47 6.69 5.16
C PHE A 124 -12.55 5.88 5.86
N VAL A 125 -13.70 5.70 5.22
CA VAL A 125 -14.85 5.02 5.83
C VAL A 125 -15.34 3.97 4.86
N MET A 126 -15.62 2.79 5.39
CA MET A 126 -16.37 1.78 4.68
C MET A 126 -17.55 1.31 5.51
N ARG A 127 -18.67 1.10 4.82
CA ARG A 127 -19.93 0.66 5.44
C ARG A 127 -20.47 -0.55 4.72
N LYS A 128 -20.95 -1.53 5.50
CA LYS A 128 -21.58 -2.75 5.01
C LYS A 128 -23.08 -2.70 5.20
N GLU A 129 -23.82 -2.83 4.11
CA GLU A 129 -25.29 -2.93 4.13
C GLU A 129 -25.78 -3.82 3.00
N ARG A 130 -27.02 -4.31 3.11
CA ARG A 130 -27.61 -5.12 2.04
C ARG A 130 -27.70 -4.31 0.75
N GLY A 131 -27.22 -4.89 -0.35
CA GLY A 131 -27.22 -4.28 -1.68
C GLY A 131 -26.09 -3.30 -1.97
N PHE A 132 -25.27 -2.92 -0.97
CA PHE A 132 -24.18 -1.97 -1.17
C PHE A 132 -23.12 -2.50 -2.14
N GLY A 133 -22.51 -1.57 -2.87
CA GLY A 133 -21.38 -1.85 -3.75
C GLY A 133 -21.75 -2.45 -5.10
N ALA A 134 -23.04 -2.51 -5.45
CA ALA A 134 -23.50 -2.95 -6.77
C ALA A 134 -22.85 -2.17 -7.92
N ASP A 135 -22.64 -0.87 -7.73
CA ASP A 135 -22.05 0.03 -8.74
C ASP A 135 -20.55 -0.20 -8.96
N TYR A 136 -19.85 -0.91 -8.07
CA TYR A 136 -18.46 -1.34 -8.29
C TYR A 136 -18.36 -2.49 -9.30
N LYS A 137 -19.47 -3.13 -9.69
CA LYS A 137 -19.52 -4.19 -10.71
C LYS A 137 -18.52 -5.32 -10.41
N GLU A 138 -17.56 -5.57 -11.30
CA GLU A 138 -16.52 -6.59 -11.15
C GLU A 138 -15.59 -6.33 -9.96
N LEU A 139 -15.53 -5.09 -9.45
CA LEU A 139 -14.76 -4.71 -8.27
C LEU A 139 -15.53 -4.92 -6.96
N ARG A 140 -16.81 -5.31 -7.03
CA ARG A 140 -17.63 -5.53 -5.83
C ARG A 140 -17.04 -6.65 -4.99
N ASN A 141 -16.66 -6.32 -3.75
CA ASN A 141 -15.96 -7.18 -2.80
C ASN A 141 -16.71 -7.27 -1.48
N GLY A 142 -17.83 -8.00 -1.52
CA GLY A 142 -18.83 -7.93 -0.45
C GLY A 142 -19.88 -6.85 -0.72
N GLU A 143 -20.71 -6.60 0.28
CA GLU A 143 -21.69 -5.50 0.23
C GLU A 143 -21.15 -4.27 0.96
N TRP A 144 -19.96 -3.82 0.54
CA TRP A 144 -19.28 -2.64 1.06
C TRP A 144 -19.33 -1.47 0.11
N GLU A 145 -19.44 -0.27 0.67
CA GLU A 145 -19.12 0.98 -0.02
C GLU A 145 -18.09 1.78 0.76
N TYR A 146 -17.29 2.57 0.04
CA TYR A 146 -16.15 3.31 0.53
C TYR A 146 -16.33 4.79 0.21
N VAL A 147 -15.93 5.68 1.12
CA VAL A 147 -15.77 7.11 0.88
C VAL A 147 -14.61 7.64 1.74
N ALA A 148 -13.87 8.64 1.27
CA ALA A 148 -12.86 9.32 2.06
C ALA A 148 -13.25 10.77 2.30
N TYR A 149 -13.12 11.22 3.54
CA TYR A 149 -13.47 12.56 4.00
C TYR A 149 -12.25 13.27 4.58
N ARG A 150 -12.28 14.59 4.57
CA ARG A 150 -11.43 15.43 5.42
C ARG A 150 -12.05 15.53 6.82
N PRO A 151 -11.30 16.02 7.84
CA PRO A 151 -11.80 16.15 9.20
C PRO A 151 -13.05 17.03 9.33
N ASP A 152 -13.26 17.98 8.41
CA ASP A 152 -14.41 18.86 8.34
C ASP A 152 -15.67 18.22 7.71
N GLY A 153 -15.58 16.97 7.26
CA GLY A 153 -16.65 16.25 6.60
C GLY A 153 -16.74 16.47 5.08
N SER A 154 -15.91 17.32 4.50
CA SER A 154 -15.81 17.46 3.04
C SER A 154 -15.16 16.22 2.41
N TYR A 155 -15.40 15.95 1.12
CA TYR A 155 -14.82 14.79 0.45
C TYR A 155 -13.33 14.95 0.19
N ALA A 156 -12.51 14.05 0.73
CA ALA A 156 -11.15 13.81 0.26
C ALA A 156 -11.16 12.99 -1.04
N THR A 157 -12.05 12.00 -1.12
CA THR A 157 -12.36 11.23 -2.34
C THR A 157 -13.87 11.13 -2.44
N GLN A 158 -14.44 11.67 -3.53
CA GLN A 158 -15.88 11.57 -3.81
C GLN A 158 -16.29 10.13 -4.12
N PRO A 159 -17.58 9.75 -3.96
CA PRO A 159 -18.07 8.41 -4.26
C PRO A 159 -17.63 7.89 -5.63
N SER A 160 -17.69 8.72 -6.67
CA SER A 160 -17.32 8.32 -8.04
C SER A 160 -15.84 8.00 -8.22
N GLY A 161 -14.98 8.33 -7.24
CA GLY A 161 -13.55 8.05 -7.24
C GLY A 161 -13.15 6.83 -6.41
N THR A 162 -14.10 6.11 -5.80
CA THR A 162 -13.77 5.06 -4.81
C THR A 162 -13.60 3.67 -5.42
N GLY A 163 -13.66 3.54 -6.75
CA GLY A 163 -13.37 2.28 -7.44
C GLY A 163 -11.97 1.73 -7.13
N SER A 164 -10.99 2.61 -6.86
CA SER A 164 -9.66 2.20 -6.40
C SER A 164 -9.67 1.60 -4.99
N CYS A 165 -10.59 2.03 -4.13
CA CYS A 165 -10.79 1.46 -2.79
C CYS A 165 -11.34 0.04 -2.93
N ALA A 166 -12.41 -0.14 -3.72
CA ALA A 166 -12.98 -1.45 -3.99
C ALA A 166 -11.96 -2.40 -4.62
N LEU A 167 -11.19 -1.96 -5.61
CA LEU A 167 -10.13 -2.76 -6.23
C LEU A 167 -9.03 -3.18 -5.23
N CYS A 168 -8.55 -2.24 -4.43
CA CYS A 168 -7.49 -2.52 -3.44
C CYS A 168 -7.98 -3.55 -2.41
N HIS A 169 -9.18 -3.35 -1.86
CA HIS A 169 -9.76 -4.29 -0.91
C HIS A 169 -10.16 -5.63 -1.56
N LEU A 170 -10.58 -5.62 -2.82
CA LEU A 170 -10.88 -6.84 -3.59
C LEU A 170 -9.64 -7.66 -3.85
N THR A 171 -8.43 -7.14 -3.74
CA THR A 171 -7.22 -7.90 -4.09
C THR A 171 -6.26 -8.03 -2.91
N GLY A 172 -6.68 -7.59 -1.72
CA GLY A 172 -5.85 -7.57 -0.52
C GLY A 172 -4.70 -6.55 -0.56
N GLY A 173 -4.73 -5.56 -1.46
CA GLY A 173 -3.69 -4.54 -1.57
C GLY A 173 -2.96 -4.49 -2.92
N SER A 174 -3.34 -5.32 -3.90
CA SER A 174 -2.91 -5.14 -5.29
C SER A 174 -3.71 -4.00 -5.94
N LEU A 175 -3.11 -3.31 -6.93
CA LEU A 175 -3.78 -2.30 -7.74
C LEU A 175 -4.14 -2.81 -9.14
N THR A 176 -4.00 -4.11 -9.36
CA THR A 176 -4.27 -4.78 -10.64
C THR A 176 -5.07 -6.05 -10.42
N LEU A 177 -6.12 -6.24 -11.22
CA LEU A 177 -6.85 -7.50 -11.29
C LEU A 177 -6.02 -8.54 -12.05
N SER A 178 -5.78 -9.69 -11.45
CA SER A 178 -5.16 -10.85 -12.12
C SER A 178 -6.08 -12.07 -12.05
N SER A 179 -5.73 -13.12 -12.81
CA SER A 179 -6.40 -14.42 -12.77
C SER A 179 -6.35 -15.12 -11.41
N GLU A 180 -5.45 -14.69 -10.53
CA GLU A 180 -5.27 -15.18 -9.16
C GLU A 180 -6.06 -14.35 -8.14
N SER A 181 -6.30 -13.06 -8.41
CA SER A 181 -7.12 -12.16 -7.58
C SER A 181 -8.62 -12.34 -7.77
N ARG A 182 -9.08 -13.56 -8.09
CA ARG A 182 -10.47 -13.80 -8.52
C ARG A 182 -11.45 -13.28 -7.46
N ASN A 183 -12.42 -12.49 -7.96
CA ASN A 183 -13.60 -12.11 -7.22
C ASN A 183 -14.34 -13.39 -6.80
N VAL A 184 -14.30 -13.75 -5.51
CA VAL A 184 -15.13 -14.85 -4.95
C VAL A 184 -16.57 -14.39 -4.63
N GLY A 185 -17.01 -13.31 -5.28
CA GLY A 185 -18.33 -12.70 -5.17
C GLY A 185 -18.47 -11.76 -3.98
N ALA A 186 -19.72 -11.41 -3.66
CA ALA A 186 -20.11 -10.69 -2.44
C ALA A 186 -19.77 -11.44 -1.12
N GLN A 187 -19.04 -12.55 -1.21
CA GLN A 187 -18.59 -13.37 -0.09
C GLN A 187 -17.18 -12.99 0.39
N TRP A 188 -16.40 -12.23 -0.40
CA TRP A 188 -15.08 -11.78 0.07
C TRP A 188 -15.18 -10.48 0.85
N ASP A 189 -15.05 -10.60 2.16
CA ASP A 189 -15.20 -9.52 3.13
C ASP A 189 -13.82 -9.13 3.69
N TYR A 190 -12.89 -8.79 2.80
CA TYR A 190 -11.56 -8.33 3.22
C TYR A 190 -11.58 -6.85 3.56
N VAL A 191 -11.58 -6.57 4.85
CA VAL A 191 -11.93 -5.23 5.37
C VAL A 191 -10.75 -4.51 6.00
N PHE A 192 -9.89 -5.22 6.72
CA PHE A 192 -8.79 -4.62 7.49
C PHE A 192 -7.75 -5.70 7.87
N ARG A 193 -6.85 -5.34 8.81
CA ARG A 193 -5.85 -6.19 9.47
C ARG A 193 -6.45 -6.85 10.73
N PRO A 194 -7.18 -7.99 10.63
CA PRO A 194 -7.81 -8.62 11.80
C PRO A 194 -6.79 -9.13 12.81
N ASP A 195 -5.59 -9.51 12.35
CA ASP A 195 -4.46 -9.91 13.18
C ASP A 195 -4.14 -8.85 14.25
N LEU A 196 -3.98 -7.59 13.87
CA LEU A 196 -3.63 -6.50 14.79
C LEU A 196 -4.75 -6.26 15.81
N TYR A 197 -6.01 -6.37 15.40
CA TYR A 197 -7.14 -6.21 16.32
C TYR A 197 -7.23 -7.37 17.32
N PHE A 198 -7.30 -8.61 16.85
CA PHE A 198 -7.57 -9.76 17.70
C PHE A 198 -6.39 -10.17 18.57
N SER A 199 -5.16 -9.94 18.10
CA SER A 199 -3.95 -10.15 18.93
C SER A 199 -3.70 -8.99 19.91
N ARG A 200 -4.51 -7.91 19.85
CA ARG A 200 -4.18 -6.61 20.46
C ARG A 200 -2.78 -6.14 20.03
N GLY A 201 -2.41 -6.53 18.81
CA GLY A 201 -1.15 -6.24 18.18
C GLY A 201 -1.00 -4.75 18.02
N SER A 202 0.17 -4.26 18.38
CA SER A 202 0.52 -2.87 18.31
C SER A 202 1.47 -2.73 17.11
N GLY A 203 1.11 -1.92 16.11
CA GLY A 203 2.02 -1.57 15.01
C GLY A 203 3.12 -0.59 15.42
N ALA A 204 3.59 -0.68 16.68
CA ALA A 204 4.74 0.06 17.15
C ALA A 204 5.96 -0.42 16.39
N VAL A 205 6.92 0.45 16.11
CA VAL A 205 8.13 0.09 15.39
C VAL A 205 8.90 -0.95 16.22
N PRO A 206 8.98 -2.24 15.80
CA PRO A 206 9.79 -3.23 16.49
C PRO A 206 11.15 -3.37 15.79
N ASP A 207 12.18 -3.77 16.54
CA ASP A 207 13.46 -4.18 15.96
C ASP A 207 13.30 -5.53 15.22
N GLY A 208 13.57 -5.60 13.91
CA GLY A 208 13.81 -6.86 13.18
C GLY A 208 12.59 -7.69 12.74
N VAL A 209 11.64 -7.11 12.00
CA VAL A 209 10.44 -7.79 11.46
C VAL A 209 10.24 -7.50 9.95
N LEU A 210 9.82 -8.49 9.15
CA LEU A 210 9.30 -8.22 7.79
C LEU A 210 7.83 -7.76 7.91
N GLN A 211 7.58 -6.49 7.57
CA GLN A 211 6.32 -5.78 7.77
C GLN A 211 6.13 -4.68 6.69
N HIS A 212 4.95 -4.62 6.04
CA HIS A 212 4.53 -3.55 5.10
C HIS A 212 5.24 -3.53 3.74
N TYR A 213 5.22 -4.63 2.99
CA TYR A 213 5.91 -4.71 1.70
C TYR A 213 7.41 -4.35 1.75
N VAL A 214 8.04 -4.33 2.93
CA VAL A 214 9.44 -3.97 3.16
C VAL A 214 9.95 -4.81 4.32
N PHE A 215 11.21 -5.23 4.26
CA PHE A 215 11.87 -5.79 5.44
C PHE A 215 12.18 -4.62 6.38
N VAL A 216 11.83 -4.73 7.67
CA VAL A 216 12.09 -3.68 8.66
C VAL A 216 13.01 -4.24 9.74
N PRO A 217 14.30 -3.90 9.77
CA PRO A 217 15.00 -3.04 8.82
C PRO A 217 15.21 -3.72 7.46
N SER A 218 15.39 -2.92 6.42
CA SER A 218 15.70 -3.45 5.08
C SER A 218 17.09 -4.08 5.02
N THR A 219 17.94 -3.72 5.98
CA THR A 219 19.24 -4.33 6.25
C THR A 219 19.26 -4.90 7.66
N ILE A 220 19.31 -6.22 7.78
CA ILE A 220 19.47 -6.91 9.07
C ILE A 220 20.95 -7.15 9.31
N HIS A 221 21.48 -6.59 10.40
CA HIS A 221 22.84 -6.82 10.87
C HIS A 221 22.87 -8.03 11.81
N ALA A 222 23.62 -9.06 11.44
CA ALA A 222 23.69 -10.31 12.19
C ALA A 222 25.13 -10.79 12.31
N ARG A 223 25.48 -11.39 13.46
CA ARG A 223 26.82 -11.94 13.65
C ARG A 223 27.12 -13.00 12.59
N PRO A 224 28.38 -13.14 12.15
CA PRO A 224 28.75 -14.20 11.22
C PRO A 224 28.27 -15.58 11.69
N GLY A 225 27.54 -16.29 10.82
CA GLY A 225 26.95 -17.59 11.14
C GLY A 225 25.66 -17.59 11.98
N GLN A 226 25.19 -16.42 12.44
CA GLN A 226 23.93 -16.28 13.18
C GLN A 226 22.72 -16.64 12.31
N THR A 227 21.77 -17.37 12.88
CA THR A 227 20.47 -17.59 12.24
C THR A 227 19.53 -16.45 12.57
N VAL A 228 18.98 -15.81 11.55
CA VAL A 228 17.95 -14.78 11.62
C VAL A 228 16.63 -15.42 11.26
N THR A 229 15.60 -15.24 12.09
CA THR A 229 14.22 -15.63 11.77
C THR A 229 13.47 -14.42 11.25
N VAL A 230 12.86 -14.55 10.09
CA VAL A 230 12.07 -13.49 9.45
C VAL A 230 10.62 -13.96 9.33
N TYR A 231 9.72 -13.17 9.87
CA TYR A 231 8.28 -13.46 9.90
C TYR A 231 7.56 -12.71 8.79
N ASN A 232 6.71 -13.37 8.03
CA ASN A 232 5.70 -12.70 7.23
C ASN A 232 4.62 -12.14 8.19
N SER A 233 4.88 -10.96 8.76
CA SER A 233 3.88 -10.22 9.54
C SER A 233 3.01 -9.32 8.65
N ASP A 234 3.08 -9.51 7.32
CA ASP A 234 2.13 -8.97 6.38
C ASP A 234 0.86 -9.84 6.33
N GLN A 235 -0.23 -9.28 5.79
CA GLN A 235 -1.47 -10.02 5.53
C GLN A 235 -1.56 -10.48 4.07
N LEU A 236 -0.41 -10.54 3.40
CA LEU A 236 -0.25 -10.91 2.01
C LEU A 236 0.53 -12.20 1.88
N LEU A 237 0.27 -12.90 0.78
CA LEU A 237 1.15 -13.95 0.33
C LEU A 237 2.46 -13.33 -0.14
N HIS A 238 3.58 -13.81 0.38
CA HIS A 238 4.90 -13.45 -0.12
C HIS A 238 5.61 -14.69 -0.65
N ARG A 239 6.62 -14.51 -1.49
CA ARG A 239 7.59 -15.55 -1.79
C ARG A 239 8.93 -14.89 -1.92
N ILE A 240 9.77 -15.07 -0.91
CA ILE A 240 11.06 -14.40 -0.80
C ILE A 240 12.13 -15.30 -1.40
N VAL A 241 12.90 -14.75 -2.32
CA VAL A 241 13.97 -15.44 -3.03
C VAL A 241 15.26 -14.64 -2.85
N ALA A 242 16.35 -15.33 -2.53
CA ALA A 242 17.67 -14.72 -2.46
C ALA A 242 18.22 -14.44 -3.86
N ASP A 243 18.81 -13.26 -4.04
CA ASP A 243 19.35 -12.81 -5.33
C ASP A 243 20.52 -13.69 -5.78
N ASN A 244 21.23 -14.29 -4.82
CA ASN A 244 22.32 -15.24 -5.06
C ASN A 244 21.85 -16.71 -5.16
N GLY A 245 20.54 -16.97 -5.14
CA GLY A 245 19.94 -18.30 -5.22
C GLY A 245 20.09 -19.18 -3.98
N SER A 246 20.55 -18.64 -2.85
CA SER A 246 20.78 -19.43 -1.62
C SER A 246 19.52 -19.95 -0.93
N PHE A 247 18.37 -19.30 -1.14
CA PHE A 247 17.08 -19.78 -0.63
C PHE A 247 15.89 -19.28 -1.48
N ASP A 248 14.79 -20.02 -1.35
CA ASP A 248 13.45 -19.68 -1.81
C ASP A 248 12.47 -20.17 -0.75
N THR A 249 11.64 -19.28 -0.23
CA THR A 249 10.70 -19.62 0.85
C THR A 249 9.49 -20.43 0.36
N GLY A 250 9.29 -20.52 -0.96
CA GLY A 250 7.97 -20.83 -1.51
C GLY A 250 6.96 -19.75 -1.13
N VAL A 251 5.67 -20.05 -1.34
CA VAL A 251 4.59 -19.13 -0.94
C VAL A 251 4.45 -19.13 0.59
N MET A 252 4.67 -17.96 1.18
CA MET A 252 4.52 -17.64 2.58
C MET A 252 3.14 -17.05 2.86
N SER A 253 2.33 -17.75 3.63
CA SER A 253 1.08 -17.22 4.18
C SER A 253 1.34 -16.17 5.27
N PRO A 254 0.36 -15.29 5.56
CA PRO A 254 0.40 -14.42 6.74
C PRO A 254 0.70 -15.20 8.02
N GLY A 255 1.57 -14.65 8.87
CA GLY A 255 2.01 -15.28 10.13
C GLY A 255 3.07 -16.38 9.99
N SER A 256 3.40 -16.82 8.77
CA SER A 256 4.49 -17.77 8.54
C SER A 256 5.86 -17.12 8.77
N SER A 257 6.92 -17.94 8.88
CA SER A 257 8.29 -17.45 9.01
C SER A 257 9.27 -18.32 8.23
N PHE A 258 10.43 -17.76 7.94
CA PHE A 258 11.56 -18.47 7.39
C PHE A 258 12.84 -18.07 8.14
N THR A 259 13.92 -18.83 7.95
CA THR A 259 15.21 -18.53 8.56
C THR A 259 16.27 -18.30 7.50
N VAL A 260 17.18 -17.38 7.77
CA VAL A 260 18.37 -17.09 6.96
C VAL A 260 19.59 -17.22 7.85
N LYS A 261 20.59 -17.98 7.42
CA LYS A 261 21.87 -18.08 8.12
C LYS A 261 22.82 -17.02 7.56
N ALA A 262 23.29 -16.12 8.41
CA ALA A 262 24.27 -15.12 8.04
C ALA A 262 25.57 -15.79 7.57
N GLY A 263 26.18 -15.22 6.52
CA GLY A 263 27.43 -15.71 5.95
C GLY A 263 28.65 -15.42 6.82
N PRO A 264 29.86 -15.61 6.28
CA PRO A 264 31.11 -15.14 6.89
C PRO A 264 31.11 -13.61 7.08
N THR A 265 32.00 -13.09 7.92
CA THR A 265 32.16 -11.65 8.15
C THR A 265 32.24 -10.86 6.84
N GLY A 266 31.42 -9.82 6.73
CA GLY A 266 31.32 -8.95 5.54
C GLY A 266 30.41 -9.48 4.43
N ALA A 267 29.85 -10.69 4.54
CA ALA A 267 28.95 -11.23 3.54
C ALA A 267 27.60 -10.50 3.54
N VAL A 268 27.03 -10.32 2.35
CA VAL A 268 25.69 -9.75 2.15
C VAL A 268 24.82 -10.77 1.41
N ILE A 269 23.64 -11.05 1.96
CA ILE A 269 22.62 -11.88 1.31
C ILE A 269 21.42 -10.98 1.03
N SER A 270 21.33 -10.47 -0.20
CA SER A 270 20.18 -9.72 -0.69
C SER A 270 19.08 -10.66 -1.16
N TYR A 271 17.83 -10.27 -0.95
CA TYR A 271 16.65 -11.04 -1.33
C TYR A 271 15.45 -10.14 -1.65
N HIS A 272 14.51 -10.66 -2.43
CA HIS A 272 13.32 -9.93 -2.87
C HIS A 272 12.06 -10.81 -2.85
N CYS A 273 10.88 -10.18 -2.79
CA CYS A 273 9.63 -10.89 -3.03
C CYS A 273 9.32 -10.97 -4.52
N VAL A 274 9.04 -12.16 -5.02
CA VAL A 274 8.68 -12.36 -6.44
C VAL A 274 7.25 -11.92 -6.75
N LEU A 275 6.37 -11.87 -5.73
CA LEU A 275 4.97 -11.43 -5.89
C LEU A 275 4.83 -9.91 -5.82
N HIS A 276 5.79 -9.23 -5.19
CA HIS A 276 5.73 -7.81 -4.89
C HIS A 276 7.09 -7.16 -5.13
N SER A 277 7.27 -6.52 -6.29
CA SER A 277 8.57 -5.99 -6.76
C SER A 277 9.23 -4.93 -5.87
N ARG A 278 8.46 -4.30 -4.96
CA ARG A 278 8.94 -3.29 -4.01
C ARG A 278 9.49 -3.88 -2.70
N VAL A 279 9.28 -5.17 -2.46
CA VAL A 279 9.75 -5.85 -1.23
C VAL A 279 11.16 -6.38 -1.45
N LYS A 280 12.14 -5.69 -0.86
CA LYS A 280 13.56 -6.07 -0.91
C LYS A 280 14.19 -5.92 0.45
N GLY A 281 15.13 -6.80 0.76
CA GLY A 281 15.89 -6.74 1.99
C GLY A 281 17.24 -7.44 1.84
N GLN A 282 18.07 -7.32 2.87
CA GLN A 282 19.36 -7.98 2.92
C GLN A 282 19.75 -8.33 4.36
N VAL A 283 20.53 -9.40 4.51
CA VAL A 283 21.25 -9.71 5.75
C VAL A 283 22.72 -9.42 5.53
N VAL A 284 23.31 -8.58 6.39
CA VAL A 284 24.74 -8.27 6.41
C VAL A 284 25.37 -9.00 7.60
N ALA A 285 26.42 -9.77 7.34
CA ALA A 285 27.14 -10.53 8.34
C ALA A 285 28.23 -9.67 8.99
N ASP A 286 27.86 -8.84 9.95
CA ASP A 286 28.78 -7.97 10.69
C ASP A 286 28.51 -8.01 12.20
N LEU A 287 29.29 -7.24 12.97
CA LEU A 287 28.94 -7.03 14.37
C LEU A 287 27.74 -6.09 14.38
N PRO A 288 26.58 -6.49 14.93
CA PRO A 288 25.44 -5.59 15.05
C PRO A 288 25.90 -4.32 15.80
N PRO A 289 25.41 -3.13 15.42
CA PRO A 289 25.69 -1.90 16.16
C PRO A 289 25.49 -2.16 17.64
N VAL A 290 26.40 -1.69 18.50
CA VAL A 290 26.24 -1.80 19.95
C VAL A 290 25.04 -0.93 20.33
N THR A 291 23.83 -1.48 20.27
CA THR A 291 22.65 -0.87 20.87
C THR A 291 22.77 -1.13 22.37
N GLY A 292 23.30 -0.14 23.08
CA GLY A 292 23.32 -0.13 24.52
C GLY A 292 21.88 -0.22 25.04
N ARG A 293 21.44 -1.42 25.41
CA ARG A 293 20.23 -1.60 26.22
C ARG A 293 20.65 -1.43 27.67
N LEU A 294 20.30 -0.30 28.27
CA LEU A 294 20.28 -0.17 29.73
C LEU A 294 19.24 -1.16 30.30
N PRO A 295 19.46 -1.67 31.53
CA PRO A 295 18.63 -2.70 32.16
C PRO A 295 17.14 -2.32 32.25
#